data_AF-A0A536A8K9-F1
#
_entry.id   AF-A0A536A8K9-F1
#
_cell.length_a   1.000
_cell.length_b   1.000
_cell.length_c   1.000
_cell.angle_alpha   90.00
_cell.angle_beta   90.00
_cell.angle_gamma   90.00
#
_symmetry.space_group_name_H-M   'P 1'
#
loop_
_entity.id
_entity.type
_entity.pdbx_description
1 polymer ?
#
loop_
_entity_poly.entity_id
_entity_poly.type
_entity_poly.pdbx_seq_one_letter_code
_entity_poly.pdbx_strand_id
1 'polypeptide(L)' 'MMATIGGQLGLAYAFVEREVALSKRYWAWELVWLVYGVVTSLSVAYIGLAAPTIAGGVADPAAVSRFVLYLLVGTIT' A
#
# COMPACT_ATOMS: atom_id res chain seq x y z
N MET A 1 -41.31 -4.50 -18.77
CA MET A 1 -40.43 -4.77 -17.62
C MET A 1 -39.02 -5.22 -18.02
N MET A 2 -38.82 -6.01 -19.10
CA MET A 2 -37.47 -6.47 -19.53
C MET A 2 -36.69 -5.45 -20.38
N ALA A 3 -37.35 -4.53 -21.10
CA ALA A 3 -36.68 -3.49 -21.91
C ALA A 3 -35.98 -2.40 -21.07
N THR A 4 -36.41 -2.18 -19.83
CA THR A 4 -35.84 -1.21 -18.90
C THR A 4 -34.55 -1.70 -18.23
N ILE A 5 -34.28 -3.02 -18.22
CA ILE A 5 -33.07 -3.59 -17.62
C ILE A 5 -31.89 -3.43 -18.58
N GLY A 6 -32.09 -3.68 -19.88
CA GLY A 6 -31.05 -3.48 -20.90
C GLY A 6 -30.60 -2.02 -21.05
N GLY A 7 -31.54 -1.07 -21.00
CA GLY A 7 -31.23 0.36 -21.00
C GLY A 7 -30.51 0.84 -19.72
N GLN A 8 -30.88 0.29 -18.56
CA GLN A 8 -30.22 0.62 -17.29
C GLN A 8 -28.80 0.05 -17.19
N LEU A 9 -28.54 -1.13 -17.78
CA LEU A 9 -27.19 -1.68 -17.90
C LEU A 9 -26.29 -0.82 -18.79
N GLY A 10 -26.83 -0.29 -19.91
CA GLY A 10 -26.12 0.65 -20.77
C GLY A 10 -25.81 1.99 -20.09
N LEU A 11 -26.76 2.49 -19.29
CA LEU A 11 -26.56 3.70 -18.47
C LEU A 11 -25.55 3.48 -17.33
N ALA A 12 -25.58 2.32 -16.68
CA ALA A 12 -24.59 1.95 -15.67
C ALA A 12 -23.18 1.82 -16.27
N TYR A 13 -23.05 1.26 -17.47
CA TYR A 13 -21.79 1.18 -18.19
C TYR A 13 -21.24 2.58 -18.55
N ALA A 14 -22.08 3.46 -19.09
CA ALA A 14 -21.70 4.84 -19.39
C ALA A 14 -21.35 5.65 -18.12
N PHE A 15 -21.91 5.27 -16.96
CA PHE A 15 -21.56 5.85 -15.67
C PHE A 15 -20.17 5.38 -15.22
N VAL A 16 -19.89 4.07 -15.30
CA VAL A 16 -18.59 3.48 -14.95
C VAL A 16 -17.47 4.05 -15.81
N GLU A 17 -17.68 4.20 -17.13
CA GLU A 17 -16.68 4.78 -18.04
C GLU A 17 -16.27 6.21 -17.63
N ARG A 18 -17.23 7.00 -17.15
CA ARG A 18 -17.03 8.38 -16.72
C ARG A 18 -16.33 8.47 -15.36
N GLU A 19 -16.64 7.56 -14.44
CA GLU A 19 -15.96 7.41 -13.15
C GLU A 19 -14.51 6.90 -13.31
N VAL A 20 -14.26 6.02 -14.29
CA VAL A 20 -12.90 5.53 -14.63
C VAL A 20 -12.03 6.64 -15.22
N ALA A 21 -12.61 7.54 -16.01
CA ALA A 21 -11.90 8.71 -16.55
C ALA A 21 -11.47 9.70 -15.46
N LEU A 22 -12.30 9.93 -14.42
CA LEU A 22 -11.91 10.71 -13.24
C LEU A 22 -10.85 9.98 -12.41
N SER A 23 -11.04 8.68 -12.19
CA SER A 23 -10.10 7.84 -11.45
C SER A 23 -8.72 7.91 -12.09
N LYS A 24 -8.60 7.76 -13.42
CA LYS A 24 -7.32 7.85 -14.16
C LYS A 24 -6.52 9.13 -13.89
N ARG A 25 -7.18 10.26 -13.62
CA ARG A 25 -6.50 11.54 -13.37
C ARG A 25 -5.92 11.64 -11.96
N TYR A 26 -6.56 11.04 -10.97
CA TYR A 26 -6.08 11.02 -9.57
C TYR A 26 -5.34 9.73 -9.20
N TRP A 27 -5.43 8.69 -10.04
CA TRP A 27 -4.79 7.38 -9.82
C TRP A 27 -3.26 7.46 -9.78
N ALA A 28 -2.67 8.41 -10.53
CA ALA A 28 -1.24 8.67 -10.45
C ALA A 28 -0.80 9.12 -9.04
N TRP A 29 -1.65 9.87 -8.34
CA TRP A 29 -1.38 10.31 -6.97
C TRP A 29 -1.49 9.14 -5.99
N GLU A 30 -2.47 8.26 -6.18
CA GLU A 30 -2.64 7.06 -5.36
C GLU A 30 -1.48 6.07 -5.52
N LEU A 31 -0.94 5.96 -6.72
CA LEU A 31 0.30 5.22 -6.99
C LEU A 31 1.49 5.81 -6.21
N VAL A 32 1.62 7.14 -6.16
CA VAL A 32 2.67 7.81 -5.36
C VAL A 32 2.53 7.43 -3.89
N TRP A 33 1.32 7.47 -3.33
CA TRP A 33 1.08 7.06 -1.94
C TRP A 33 1.40 5.59 -1.68
N LEU A 34 1.02 4.70 -2.61
CA LEU A 34 1.32 3.27 -2.49
C LEU A 34 2.83 3.03 -2.52
N VAL A 35 3.53 3.59 -3.49
CA VAL A 35 5.00 3.45 -3.60
C VAL A 35 5.69 4.09 -2.40
N TYR A 36 5.25 5.28 -1.97
CA TYR A 36 5.76 5.95 -0.79
C TYR A 36 5.59 5.10 0.48
N GLY A 37 4.41 4.50 0.68
CA GLY A 37 4.15 3.59 1.80
C GLY A 37 5.03 2.34 1.76
N VAL A 38 5.15 1.70 0.60
CA VAL A 38 6.01 0.52 0.40
C VAL A 38 7.48 0.86 0.72
N VAL A 39 8.02 1.94 0.15
CA VAL A 39 9.41 2.37 0.37
C VAL A 39 9.65 2.75 1.83
N THR A 40 8.70 3.42 2.48
CA THR A 40 8.80 3.80 3.90
C THR A 40 8.85 2.57 4.79
N SER A 41 7.96 1.61 4.58
CA SER A 41 7.94 0.36 5.35
C SER A 41 9.22 -0.46 5.12
N LEU A 42 9.71 -0.52 3.88
CA LEU A 42 10.96 -1.21 3.51
C LEU A 42 12.19 -0.55 4.18
N SER A 43 12.25 0.78 4.18
CA SER A 43 13.34 1.56 4.79
C SER A 43 13.44 1.26 6.29
N VAL A 44 12.31 1.22 6.99
CA VAL A 44 12.26 0.92 8.41
C VAL A 44 12.61 -0.55 8.70
N ALA A 45 12.18 -1.48 7.84
CA ALA A 45 12.57 -2.89 7.95
C ALA A 45 14.10 -3.07 7.83
N TYR A 46 14.73 -2.39 6.88
CA TYR A 46 16.19 -2.43 6.72
C TYR A 46 16.93 -1.80 7.90
N ILE A 47 16.40 -0.71 8.48
CA ILE A 47 16.96 -0.13 9.71
C ILE A 47 16.89 -1.13 10.86
N GLY A 48 15.77 -1.84 11.01
CA GLY A 48 15.62 -2.89 12.03
C GLY A 48 16.63 -4.04 11.86
N LEU A 49 16.91 -4.44 10.61
CA LEU A 49 17.91 -5.47 10.30
C LEU A 49 19.35 -4.99 10.52
N ALA A 50 19.63 -3.71 10.28
CA ALA A 50 20.96 -3.12 10.44
C ALA A 50 21.26 -2.71 11.91
N ALA A 51 20.23 -2.49 12.73
CA ALA A 51 20.36 -2.07 14.13
C ALA A 51 21.35 -2.92 14.97
N PRO A 52 21.41 -4.26 14.86
CA PRO A 52 22.39 -5.08 15.59
C PRO A 52 23.83 -4.79 15.19
N THR A 53 24.07 -4.60 13.88
CA THR A 53 25.40 -4.34 13.33
C THR A 53 25.90 -2.95 13.71
N ILE A 54 25.00 -1.97 13.80
CA ILE A 54 25.31 -0.59 14.20
C ILE A 54 25.47 -0.47 15.72
N ALA A 55 24.70 -1.23 16.51
CA ALA A 55 24.75 -1.21 17.97
C ALA A 55 25.95 -1.98 18.58
N GLY A 56 26.77 -2.64 17.77
CA GLY A 56 28.01 -3.29 18.21
C GLY A 56 27.83 -4.51 19.12
N GLY A 57 26.61 -5.06 19.20
CA GLY A 57 26.27 -6.21 20.05
C GLY A 57 25.89 -7.45 19.24
N VAL A 58 26.28 -8.64 19.71
CA VAL A 58 25.80 -9.92 19.18
C VAL A 58 24.32 -10.05 19.56
N ALA A 59 23.42 -9.60 18.68
CA ALA A 59 21.99 -9.76 18.90
C ALA A 59 21.54 -11.15 18.44
N ASP A 60 20.80 -11.84 19.29
CA ASP A 60 20.10 -13.07 18.95
C ASP A 60 19.22 -12.85 17.71
N PRO A 61 19.33 -13.66 16.63
CA PRO A 61 18.50 -13.55 15.43
C PRO A 61 16.99 -13.45 15.72
N ALA A 62 16.50 -14.09 16.79
CA ALA A 62 15.10 -14.01 17.21
C ALA A 62 14.71 -12.63 17.74
N ALA A 63 15.63 -11.91 18.39
CA ALA A 63 15.41 -10.55 18.88
C ALA A 63 15.40 -9.53 17.72
N VAL A 64 16.28 -9.72 16.72
CA VAL A 64 16.32 -8.88 15.51
C VAL A 64 15.01 -8.98 14.73
N SER A 65 14.51 -10.20 14.52
CA SER A 65 13.24 -10.41 13.83
C SER A 65 12.06 -9.74 14.55
N ARG A 66 11.98 -9.86 15.89
CA ARG A 66 10.97 -9.15 16.69
C ARG A 66 11.09 -7.64 16.60
N PHE A 67 12.31 -7.11 16.58
CA PHE A 67 12.55 -5.67 16.45
C PHE A 67 12.14 -5.14 15.07
N VAL A 68 12.48 -5.86 14.00
CA VAL A 68 12.01 -5.56 12.63
C VAL A 68 10.49 -5.59 12.58
N LEU A 69 9.85 -6.63 13.12
CA LEU A 69 8.39 -6.74 13.16
C LEU A 69 7.74 -5.60 13.96
N TYR A 70 8.31 -5.23 15.12
CA TYR A 70 7.82 -4.11 15.92
C TYR A 70 7.86 -2.78 15.14
N LEU A 71 8.99 -2.50 14.49
CA LEU A 71 9.15 -1.30 13.68
C LEU A 71 8.24 -1.32 12.44
N LEU A 72 8.13 -2.47 11.77
CA LEU A 72 7.26 -2.63 10.59
C LEU A 72 5.79 -2.37 10.95
N VAL A 73 5.30 -2.97 12.03
CA VAL A 73 3.93 -2.75 12.53
C VAL A 73 3.69 -1.27 12.87
N GLY A 74 4.68 -0.59 13.44
CA GLY A 74 4.60 0.85 13.74
C GLY A 74 4.54 1.76 12.51
N THR A 75 4.89 1.28 11.31
CA THR A 75 4.87 2.07 10.05
C THR A 75 3.58 1.93 9.25
N ILE A 76 2.68 1.05 9.66
CA ILE A 76 1.38 0.88 9.00
C ILE A 76 0.47 2.00 9.49
N THR A 77 0.42 3.11 8.75
CA THR A 77 -0.57 4.19 8.91
C THR A 77 -1.81 3.93 8.09
#